data_AF-A0A7D5BRH3-F1
#
_entry.id   AF-A0A7D5BRH3-F1
#
_cell.length_a   1.000
_cell.length_b   1.000
_cell.length_c   1.000
_cell.angle_alpha   90.00
_cell.angle_beta   90.00
_cell.angle_gamma   90.00
#
_symmetry.space_group_name_H-M   'P 1'
#
loop_
_entity.id
_entity.type
_entity.pdbx_description
1 polymer ?
#
loop_
_entity_poly.entity_id
_entity_poly.type
_entity_poly.pdbx_seq_one_letter_code
_entity_poly.pdbx_strand_id
1 'polypeptide(L)'
;MSSDWVDANDFYEWLEHEKLSSLTFGVCGSGDTFYEDFCTAVDNFDSRLENTGAIRGADPVKVELYPEAEDEQRLGNFVLSILNTKKGHDENQNV
;
A
#
# COMPACT_ATOMS: atom_id res chain seq x y z
N MET A 1 30.62 1.36 8.25
CA MET A 1 30.76 0.01 7.66
C MET A 1 29.34 -0.42 7.36
N SER A 2 28.98 -0.41 6.07
CA SER A 2 27.64 -0.74 5.62
C SER A 2 27.37 -2.22 5.84
N SER A 3 26.20 -2.52 6.38
CA SER A 3 25.56 -3.82 6.25
C SER A 3 24.23 -3.52 5.56
N ASP A 4 24.30 -3.48 4.23
CA ASP A 4 23.28 -3.03 3.28
C ASP A 4 22.06 -3.98 3.22
N TRP A 5 21.40 -4.21 4.36
CA TRP A 5 20.06 -4.77 4.40
C TRP A 5 19.09 -3.62 4.58
N VAL A 6 18.55 -3.10 3.47
CA VAL A 6 17.41 -2.18 3.48
C VAL A 6 16.19 -2.99 3.89
N ASP A 7 15.57 -2.64 5.00
CA ASP A 7 14.36 -3.30 5.48
C ASP A 7 13.10 -2.43 5.26
N ALA A 8 11.96 -2.92 5.74
CA ALA A 8 10.70 -2.19 5.60
C ALA A 8 10.71 -0.87 6.39
N ASN A 9 11.39 -0.79 7.53
CA ASN A 9 11.47 0.44 8.31
C ASN A 9 12.28 1.51 7.57
N ASP A 10 13.41 1.13 6.96
CA ASP A 10 14.19 2.06 6.13
C ASP A 10 13.36 2.63 4.97
N PHE A 11 12.54 1.79 4.32
CA PHE A 11 11.62 2.23 3.27
C PHE A 11 10.53 3.16 3.82
N TYR A 12 9.97 2.86 4.99
CA TYR A 12 8.97 3.70 5.64
C TYR A 12 9.49 5.10 5.97
N GLU A 13 10.71 5.19 6.50
CA GLU A 13 11.38 6.45 6.79
C GLU A 13 11.67 7.23 5.51
N TRP A 14 12.16 6.55 4.46
CA TRP A 14 12.39 7.17 3.16
C TRP A 14 11.13 7.82 2.58
N LEU A 15 9.97 7.17 2.69
CA LEU A 15 8.69 7.72 2.22
C LEU A 15 8.29 9.07 2.86
N GLU A 16 8.86 9.46 4.01
CA GLU A 16 8.61 10.78 4.62
C GLU A 16 8.95 11.95 3.72
N HIS A 17 9.95 11.77 2.87
CA HIS A 17 10.57 12.85 2.13
C HIS A 17 10.24 12.81 0.63
N GLU A 18 9.37 11.88 0.23
CA GLU A 18 9.08 11.59 -1.17
C GLU A 18 7.76 12.18 -1.66
N LYS A 19 7.69 12.44 -2.96
CA LYS A 19 6.47 12.90 -3.64
C LYS A 19 6.16 11.98 -4.80
N LEU A 20 5.15 11.13 -4.63
CA LEU A 20 4.84 10.03 -5.53
C LEU A 20 3.49 10.24 -6.22
N SER A 21 3.11 11.48 -6.53
CA SER A 21 1.79 11.84 -7.08
C SER A 21 1.41 11.20 -8.41
N SER A 22 2.39 10.65 -9.13
CA SER A 22 2.15 9.92 -10.37
C SER A 22 1.91 8.42 -10.15
N LEU A 23 2.02 7.91 -8.92
CA LEU A 23 1.84 6.50 -8.60
C LEU A 23 0.46 6.23 -8.02
N THR A 24 -0.03 5.01 -8.28
CA THR A 24 -1.19 4.43 -7.61
C THR A 24 -0.66 3.35 -6.69
N PHE A 25 -1.16 3.30 -5.45
CA PHE A 25 -0.74 2.31 -4.46
C PHE A 25 -1.94 1.60 -3.85
N GLY A 26 -1.65 0.47 -3.21
CA GLY A 26 -2.52 -0.13 -2.20
C GLY A 26 -1.62 -0.91 -1.24
N VAL A 27 -2.08 -1.13 -0.01
CA VAL A 27 -1.31 -1.85 1.01
C VAL A 27 -2.09 -3.07 1.47
N CYS A 28 -1.42 -4.22 1.50
CA CYS A 28 -1.96 -5.43 2.11
C CYS A 28 -0.90 -6.10 2.98
N GLY A 29 -1.32 -6.82 4.02
CA GLY A 29 -0.41 -7.53 4.90
C GLY A 29 -1.11 -8.47 5.85
N SER A 30 -0.34 -9.39 6.41
CA SER A 30 -0.81 -10.33 7.44
C SER A 30 -0.39 -9.87 8.84
N GLY A 31 -1.18 -10.21 9.84
CA GLY A 31 -0.92 -9.94 11.25
C GLY A 31 -1.51 -11.04 12.12
N ASP A 32 -1.57 -10.79 13.41
CA ASP A 32 -2.08 -11.73 14.39
C ASP A 32 -2.96 -10.97 15.40
N THR A 33 -4.25 -11.27 15.39
CA THR A 33 -5.27 -10.69 16.29
C THR A 33 -5.09 -11.09 17.75
N PHE A 34 -4.19 -12.02 18.04
CA PHE A 34 -3.76 -12.31 19.41
C PHE A 34 -3.11 -11.09 20.08
N TYR A 35 -2.44 -10.25 19.31
CA TYR A 35 -1.87 -8.99 19.79
C TYR A 35 -2.90 -7.86 19.69
N GLU A 36 -2.80 -6.87 20.58
CA GLU A 36 -3.70 -5.71 20.61
C GLU A 36 -3.68 -4.93 19.28
N ASP A 37 -2.50 -4.82 18.68
CA ASP A 37 -2.24 -4.06 17.46
C ASP A 37 -2.30 -4.95 16.21
N PHE A 38 -3.49 -5.12 15.65
CA PHE A 38 -3.69 -5.95 14.45
C PHE A 38 -3.31 -5.22 13.14
N CYS A 39 -2.24 -5.71 12.50
CA CYS A 39 -1.71 -5.20 11.22
C CYS A 39 -1.41 -3.69 11.22
N THR A 40 -0.96 -3.12 12.33
CA THR A 40 -0.67 -1.67 12.42
C THR A 40 0.34 -1.17 11.38
N ALA A 41 1.27 -2.03 10.94
CA ALA A 41 2.18 -1.70 9.83
C ALA A 41 1.42 -1.40 8.53
N VAL A 42 0.34 -2.13 8.22
CA VAL A 42 -0.51 -1.89 7.03
C VAL A 42 -1.12 -0.49 7.09
N ASP A 43 -1.68 -0.11 8.25
CA ASP A 43 -2.29 1.22 8.43
C ASP A 43 -1.24 2.34 8.32
N ASN A 44 -0.07 2.12 8.91
CA ASN A 44 1.03 3.07 8.89
C ASN A 44 1.51 3.31 7.45
N PHE A 45 1.76 2.23 6.69
CA PHE A 45 2.19 2.34 5.30
C PHE A 45 1.12 2.96 4.40
N ASP A 46 -0.15 2.61 4.60
CA ASP A 46 -1.25 3.17 3.83
C ASP A 46 -1.35 4.69 4.03
N SER A 47 -1.29 5.14 5.29
CA SER A 47 -1.27 6.56 5.64
C SER A 47 -0.01 7.27 5.13
N ARG A 48 1.15 6.62 5.24
CA ARG A 48 2.45 7.18 4.80
C ARG A 48 2.48 7.37 3.28
N LEU A 49 2.00 6.39 2.51
CA LEU A 49 1.92 6.47 1.05
C LEU A 49 0.91 7.53 0.59
N GLU A 50 -0.25 7.64 1.25
CA GLU A 50 -1.21 8.71 0.98
C GLU A 50 -0.58 10.10 1.17
N ASN A 51 0.23 10.27 2.23
CA ASN A 51 0.95 11.53 2.49
C ASN A 51 2.00 11.90 1.43
N THR A 52 2.51 10.94 0.65
CA THR A 52 3.41 11.23 -0.49
C THR A 52 2.67 11.86 -1.69
N GLY A 53 1.33 11.92 -1.64
CA GLY A 53 0.47 12.35 -2.73
C GLY A 53 0.14 11.27 -3.75
N ALA A 54 0.61 10.03 -3.56
CA ALA A 54 0.20 8.88 -4.37
C ALA A 54 -1.30 8.62 -4.24
N ILE A 55 -1.89 8.04 -5.28
CA ILE A 55 -3.34 7.77 -5.33
C ILE A 55 -3.61 6.41 -4.68
N ARG A 56 -4.39 6.36 -3.60
CA ARG A 56 -4.89 5.11 -3.03
C ARG A 56 -5.86 4.47 -4.03
N GLY A 57 -5.48 3.33 -4.60
CA GLY A 57 -6.27 2.60 -5.59
C GLY A 57 -7.18 1.51 -4.99
N ALA A 58 -6.94 1.14 -3.74
CA ALA A 58 -7.77 0.20 -3.00
C ALA A 58 -7.64 0.45 -1.49
N ASP A 59 -8.70 0.15 -0.74
CA ASP A 59 -8.62 0.10 0.72
C ASP A 59 -7.65 -0.99 1.17
N PRO A 60 -6.95 -0.80 2.30
CA PRO A 60 -5.98 -1.77 2.77
C PRO A 60 -6.62 -3.11 3.13
N VAL A 61 -5.93 -4.21 2.80
CA VAL A 61 -6.36 -5.58 3.13
C VAL A 61 -5.49 -6.15 4.24
N LYS A 62 -6.11 -6.48 5.36
CA LYS A 62 -5.49 -7.11 6.52
C LYS A 62 -5.92 -8.57 6.61
N VAL A 63 -4.95 -9.47 6.73
CA VAL A 63 -5.15 -10.93 6.79
C VAL A 63 -4.72 -11.47 8.14
N GLU A 64 -5.50 -12.37 8.72
CA GLU A 64 -5.15 -13.02 9.98
C GLU A 64 -4.28 -14.25 9.73
N LEU A 65 -3.02 -14.19 10.17
CA LEU A 65 -1.99 -15.20 9.98
C LEU A 65 -1.80 -15.60 8.51
N TYR A 66 -2.65 -16.49 8.00
CA TYR A 66 -2.61 -17.01 6.63
C TYR A 66 -3.92 -16.67 5.90
N PRO A 67 -3.87 -16.41 4.60
CA PRO A 67 -5.07 -16.10 3.84
C PRO A 67 -6.01 -17.31 3.76
N GLU A 68 -7.28 -17.07 4.08
CA GLU A 68 -8.38 -18.00 3.82
C GLU A 68 -9.07 -17.65 2.49
N ALA A 69 -10.02 -18.47 2.04
CA ALA A 69 -10.71 -18.28 0.76
C ALA A 69 -11.36 -16.87 0.60
N GLU A 70 -11.83 -16.30 1.71
CA GLU A 70 -12.40 -14.96 1.75
C GLU A 70 -11.32 -13.88 1.56
N ASP A 71 -10.12 -14.09 2.13
CA ASP A 71 -8.98 -13.20 1.94
C ASP A 71 -8.45 -13.26 0.52
N GLU A 72 -8.39 -14.45 -0.10
CA GLU A 72 -8.02 -14.59 -1.51
C GLU A 72 -8.96 -13.79 -2.42
N GLN A 73 -10.27 -13.83 -2.15
CA GLN A 73 -11.24 -13.02 -2.90
C GLN A 73 -11.02 -11.52 -2.67
N ARG A 74 -10.79 -11.10 -1.42
CA ARG A 74 -10.53 -9.70 -1.07
C ARG A 74 -9.24 -9.19 -1.72
N LEU A 75 -8.18 -9.99 -1.73
CA LEU A 75 -6.90 -9.69 -2.39
C LEU A 75 -7.08 -9.60 -3.92
N GLY A 76 -7.89 -10.48 -4.51
CA GLY A 76 -8.25 -10.41 -5.92
C GLY A 76 -8.97 -9.11 -6.27
N ASN A 77 -9.97 -8.73 -5.48
CA ASN A 77 -10.69 -7.46 -5.66
C ASN A 77 -9.79 -6.24 -5.42
N PHE A 78 -8.89 -6.32 -4.43
CA PHE A 78 -7.89 -5.28 -4.14
C PHE A 78 -6.99 -5.00 -5.36
N VAL A 79 -6.47 -6.03 -6.02
CA VAL A 79 -5.66 -5.87 -7.23
C VAL A 79 -6.48 -5.24 -8.37
N LEU A 80 -7.72 -5.72 -8.57
CA LEU A 80 -8.60 -5.17 -9.61
C LEU A 80 -8.90 -3.68 -9.38
N SER A 81 -9.12 -3.26 -8.14
CA SER A 81 -9.35 -1.85 -7.79
C SER A 81 -8.13 -0.98 -8.11
N ILE A 82 -6.91 -1.44 -7.78
CA ILE A 82 -5.67 -0.74 -8.12
C ILE A 82 -5.52 -0.59 -9.64
N LEU A 83 -5.74 -1.66 -10.41
CA LEU A 83 -5.63 -1.64 -11.87
C LEU A 83 -6.66 -0.73 -12.53
N ASN A 84 -7.87 -0.65 -11.98
CA ASN A 84 -8.96 0.17 -12.50
C ASN A 84 -8.89 1.64 -12.06
N THR A 85 -7.98 1.96 -11.13
CA THR A 85 -7.77 3.34 -10.68
C THR A 85 -7.13 4.14 -11.81
N LYS A 86 -7.93 4.98 -12.47
CA LYS A 86 -7.45 5.88 -13.52
C LYS A 86 -6.60 6.99 -12.89
N LYS A 87 -5.39 7.19 -13.40
CA LYS A 87 -4.64 8.43 -13.13
C LYS A 87 -5.42 9.59 -13.72
N GLY A 88 -5.68 10.64 -12.94
CA GLY A 88 -6.00 11.95 -13.50
C GLY A 88 -4.76 12.52 -14.17
N HIS A 89 -4.41 12.04 -15.35
CA HIS A 89 -3.41 12.67 -16.21
C HIS A 89 -4.10 13.13 -17.49
N ASP A 90 -4.06 14.43 -17.69
CA ASP A 90 -4.71 15.19 -18.75
C ASP A 90 -4.62 14.54 -20.14
N GLU A 91 -5.77 14.20 -20.71
CA GLU A 91 -5.94 13.88 -22.14
C GLU A 91 -5.85 15.15 -23.03
N ASN A 92 -4.92 16.07 -22.73
CA ASN A 92 -4.71 17.30 -23.51
C ASN A 92 -3.24 17.49 -23.89
N GLN A 93 -2.65 16.48 -24.53
CA GLN A 93 -1.52 16.68 -25.46
C GLN A 93 -1.59 15.71 -26.63
N ASN A 94 -2.36 16.06 -27.67
CA ASN A 94 -1.81 16.21 -29.03
C ASN A 94 -2.86 16.79 -29.98
N VAL A 95 -2.51 17.97 -30.52
CA VAL A 95 -2.75 18.52 -31.88
C VAL A 95 -3.88 17.96 -32.74
#